data_AF-A0A2V8BCE7-F1
#
_entry.id   AF-A0A2V8BCE7-F1
#
_cell.length_a   1.000
_cell.length_b   1.000
_cell.length_c   1.000
_cell.angle_alpha   90.00
_cell.angle_beta   90.00
_cell.angle_gamma   90.00
#
_symmetry.space_group_name_H-M   'P 1'
#
loop_
_entity.id
_entity.type
_entity.pdbx_description
1 polymer ?
#
loop_
_entity_poly.entity_id
_entity_poly.type
_entity_poly.pdbx_seq_one_letter_code
_entity_poly.pdbx_strand_id
1 'polypeptide(L)'
;MTVLLGTQFYAGSADAMRRQEQAIDALLRLRDVALVNLQWVDEVYERPEIETLAVLRQDSRTVTGLPVGRKPIMPELFDALAGAAAARGCRYFGFLNADILVSQAAIDVIAREAR
;
A
#
# COMPACT_ATOMS: atom_id res chain seq x y z
N MET A 1 -4.55 0.54 -16.90
CA MET A 1 -4.18 0.93 -15.52
C MET A 1 -2.73 1.37 -15.54
N THR A 2 -2.43 2.58 -15.08
CA THR A 2 -1.09 3.17 -15.27
C THR A 2 -0.20 2.99 -14.05
N VAL A 3 -0.82 2.99 -12.86
CA VAL A 3 -0.12 2.99 -11.57
C VAL A 3 -0.69 1.90 -10.66
N LEU A 4 0.17 1.17 -9.95
CA LEU A 4 -0.23 0.35 -8.81
C LEU A 4 0.14 1.09 -7.52
N LEU A 5 -0.82 1.27 -6.61
CA LEU A 5 -0.57 1.82 -5.28
C LEU A 5 -0.67 0.73 -4.23
N GLY A 6 0.40 0.57 -3.47
CA GLY A 6 0.45 -0.22 -2.26
C GLY A 6 0.18 0.64 -1.03
N THR A 7 -0.52 0.05 -0.07
CA THR A 7 -0.56 0.57 1.30
C THR A 7 -0.53 -0.60 2.29
N GLN A 8 -0.50 -0.32 3.58
CA GLN A 8 -0.53 -1.33 4.63
C GLN A 8 -1.55 -0.90 5.69
N PHE A 9 -2.73 -1.53 5.65
CA PHE A 9 -3.75 -1.32 6.67
C PHE A 9 -3.47 -2.16 7.91
N TYR A 10 -3.84 -1.63 9.08
CA TYR A 10 -3.55 -2.24 10.36
C TYR A 10 -4.59 -1.87 11.41
N ALA A 11 -4.83 -2.76 12.37
CA ALA A 11 -5.63 -2.44 13.55
C ALA A 11 -4.92 -1.41 14.43
N GLY A 12 -5.60 -0.33 14.80
CA GLY A 12 -5.01 0.77 15.58
C GLY A 12 -6.00 1.43 16.54
N SER A 13 -5.63 2.59 17.07
CA SER A 13 -6.55 3.42 17.85
C SER A 13 -7.75 3.86 17.01
N ALA A 14 -8.86 4.25 17.67
CA ALA A 14 -10.06 4.73 16.97
C ALA A 14 -9.74 5.88 15.99
N ASP A 15 -8.84 6.80 16.35
CA ASP A 15 -8.41 7.88 15.47
C ASP A 15 -7.56 7.41 14.28
N ALA A 16 -6.68 6.42 14.50
CA ALA A 16 -5.93 5.82 13.40
C ALA A 16 -6.88 5.09 12.45
N MET A 17 -7.87 4.38 12.98
CA MET A 17 -8.86 3.67 12.19
C MET A 17 -9.73 4.63 11.39
N ARG A 18 -10.25 5.69 12.01
CA ARG A 18 -11.02 6.72 11.31
C ARG A 18 -10.25 7.35 10.15
N ARG A 19 -8.94 7.61 10.31
CA ARG A 19 -8.10 8.15 9.22
C ARG A 19 -7.87 7.12 8.12
N GLN A 20 -7.69 5.85 8.49
CA GLN A 20 -7.58 4.75 7.51
C GLN A 20 -8.86 4.58 6.69
N GLU A 21 -10.04 4.67 7.32
CA GLU A 21 -11.33 4.63 6.61
C GLU A 21 -11.46 5.79 5.60
N GLN A 22 -11.09 7.00 6.00
CA GLN A 22 -11.13 8.16 5.10
C GLN A 22 -10.18 8.01 3.91
N ALA A 23 -9.00 7.40 4.12
CA ALA A 23 -8.03 7.16 3.07
C ALA A 23 -8.50 6.07 2.10
N ILE A 24 -9.04 4.95 2.58
CA ILE A 24 -9.53 3.91 1.68
C ILE A 24 -10.71 4.40 0.85
N ASP A 25 -11.63 5.16 1.42
CA ASP A 25 -12.74 5.79 0.68
C ASP A 25 -12.25 6.68 -0.45
N ALA A 26 -11.15 7.42 -0.23
CA ALA A 26 -10.54 8.25 -1.25
C ALA A 26 -9.83 7.42 -2.33
N LEU A 27 -9.09 6.38 -1.93
CA LEU A 27 -8.36 5.51 -2.83
C LEU A 27 -9.30 4.73 -3.77
N LEU A 28 -10.40 4.19 -3.25
CA LEU A 28 -11.38 3.42 -4.04
C LEU A 28 -12.08 4.26 -5.12
N ARG A 29 -12.04 5.59 -5.02
CA ARG A 29 -12.61 6.51 -6.03
C ARG A 29 -11.62 6.87 -7.14
N LEU A 30 -10.35 6.48 -7.02
CA LEU A 30 -9.34 6.77 -8.03
C LEU A 30 -9.59 5.93 -9.28
N ARG A 31 -9.42 6.56 -10.45
CA ARG A 31 -9.43 5.90 -11.75
C ARG A 31 -8.01 5.59 -12.20
N ASP A 32 -7.87 4.58 -13.05
CA ASP A 32 -6.60 4.15 -13.66
C ASP A 32 -5.52 3.70 -12.67
N VAL A 33 -5.93 3.31 -11.46
CA VAL A 33 -5.07 2.85 -10.36
C VAL A 33 -5.44 1.44 -9.92
N ALA A 34 -4.43 0.58 -9.76
CA ALA A 34 -4.54 -0.67 -9.02
C ALA A 34 -4.30 -0.38 -7.54
N LEU A 35 -5.07 -1.00 -6.65
CA LEU A 35 -4.85 -0.90 -5.20
C LEU A 35 -4.51 -2.27 -4.63
N VAL A 36 -3.47 -2.33 -3.80
CA VAL A 36 -3.12 -3.53 -3.03
C VAL A 36 -2.81 -3.16 -1.58
N ASN A 37 -3.24 -4.02 -0.67
CA ASN A 37 -2.88 -3.99 0.72
C ASN A 37 -1.73 -4.98 0.96
N LEU A 38 -0.57 -4.49 1.40
CA LEU A 38 0.58 -5.30 1.76
C LEU A 38 0.47 -5.74 3.21
N GLN A 39 0.68 -7.03 3.45
CA GLN A 39 0.65 -7.60 4.78
C GLN A 39 1.86 -8.48 5.06
N TRP A 40 2.14 -8.63 6.35
CA TRP A 40 3.02 -9.66 6.80
C TRP A 40 2.38 -11.03 6.65
N VAL A 41 3.20 -12.04 6.34
CA VAL A 41 2.74 -13.42 6.15
C VAL A 41 2.11 -14.04 7.40
N ASP A 42 2.39 -13.47 8.57
CA ASP A 42 1.92 -13.89 9.88
C ASP A 42 0.83 -12.97 10.47
N GLU A 43 0.34 -12.01 9.69
CA GLU A 43 -0.67 -11.05 10.12
C GLU A 43 -1.87 -11.12 9.18
N VAL A 44 -3.07 -11.14 9.77
CA VAL A 44 -4.33 -11.11 9.02
C VAL A 44 -5.09 -9.86 9.41
N TYR A 45 -5.31 -8.99 8.43
CA TYR A 45 -6.17 -7.84 8.60
C TYR A 45 -7.05 -7.66 7.35
N GLU A 46 -8.30 -8.08 7.43
CA GLU A 46 -9.16 -8.16 6.24
C GLU A 46 -9.62 -6.78 5.78
N ARG A 47 -9.51 -6.55 4.48
CA ARG A 47 -10.08 -5.40 3.75
C ARG A 47 -10.68 -5.90 2.44
N PRO A 48 -11.95 -6.34 2.43
CA PRO A 48 -12.55 -7.03 1.28
C PRO A 48 -12.62 -6.17 0.01
N GLU A 49 -12.54 -4.85 0.16
CA GLU A 49 -12.59 -3.89 -0.95
C GLU A 49 -11.29 -3.84 -1.77
N ILE A 50 -10.19 -4.38 -1.24
CA ILE A 50 -8.86 -4.34 -1.87
C ILE A 50 -8.17 -5.69 -1.78
N GLU A 51 -7.43 -6.02 -2.85
CA GLU A 51 -6.62 -7.22 -2.86
C GLU A 51 -5.52 -7.13 -1.80
N THR A 52 -5.35 -8.22 -1.03
CA THR A 52 -4.28 -8.33 -0.04
C THR A 52 -3.14 -9.19 -0.57
N LEU A 53 -1.93 -8.65 -0.49
CA LEU A 53 -0.66 -9.33 -0.76
C LEU A 53 0.07 -9.59 0.56
N ALA A 54 -0.15 -10.78 1.13
CA ALA A 54 0.56 -11.25 2.33
C ALA A 54 1.94 -11.78 1.96
N VAL A 55 2.90 -10.88 1.77
CA VAL A 55 4.23 -11.20 1.21
C VAL A 55 5.39 -10.68 2.04
N LEU A 56 5.15 -9.80 3.02
CA LEU A 56 6.20 -9.24 3.86
C LEU A 56 6.63 -10.27 4.91
N ARG A 57 7.93 -10.54 5.00
CA ARG A 57 8.51 -11.52 5.92
C ARG A 57 9.44 -10.88 6.92
N GLN A 58 10.10 -9.79 6.55
CA GLN A 58 11.02 -9.07 7.41
C GLN A 58 10.37 -7.80 7.99
N ASP A 59 10.88 -7.39 9.13
CA ASP A 59 10.50 -6.13 9.75
C ASP A 59 11.65 -5.48 10.54
N SER A 60 11.44 -4.23 10.93
CA SER A 60 12.37 -3.46 11.76
C SER A 60 12.88 -4.19 13.01
N ARG A 61 12.07 -5.03 13.67
CA ARG A 61 12.45 -5.77 14.88
C ARG A 61 13.41 -6.89 14.53
N THR A 62 13.09 -7.65 13.48
CA THR A 62 13.94 -8.76 13.00
C THR A 62 15.32 -8.27 12.53
N VAL A 63 15.40 -7.08 11.92
CA VAL A 63 16.66 -6.52 11.43
C VAL A 63 17.49 -5.87 12.53
N THR A 64 16.85 -5.13 13.46
CA THR A 64 17.58 -4.36 14.48
C THR A 64 17.79 -5.12 15.80
N GLY A 65 16.99 -6.16 16.06
CA GLY A 65 16.93 -6.83 17.37
C GLY A 65 16.30 -5.97 18.49
N LEU A 66 15.78 -4.78 18.17
CA LEU A 66 15.22 -3.85 19.15
C LEU A 66 13.71 -4.06 19.33
N PRO A 67 13.15 -3.82 20.53
CA PRO A 67 11.72 -3.91 20.82
C PRO A 67 10.96 -2.66 20.32
N VAL A 68 11.13 -2.32 19.04
CA VAL A 68 10.52 -1.15 18.40
C VAL A 68 9.20 -1.50 17.70
N GLY A 69 8.45 -0.49 17.26
CA GLY A 69 7.29 -0.70 16.40
C GLY A 69 7.65 -1.46 15.12
N ARG A 70 6.79 -2.41 14.73
CA ARG A 70 6.95 -3.21 13.50
C ARG A 70 6.82 -2.27 12.30
N LYS A 71 7.83 -2.27 11.43
CA LYS A 71 7.82 -1.52 10.17
C LYS A 71 8.31 -2.41 9.04
N PRO A 72 7.71 -2.33 7.86
CA PRO A 72 8.17 -3.10 6.70
C PRO A 72 9.58 -2.67 6.30
N ILE A 73 10.33 -3.62 5.71
CA ILE A 73 11.64 -3.35 5.11
C ILE A 73 11.42 -2.82 3.70
N MET A 74 11.87 -1.58 3.44
CA MET A 74 11.57 -0.87 2.19
C MET A 74 11.98 -1.62 0.91
N PRO A 75 13.17 -2.27 0.83
CA PRO A 75 13.51 -3.12 -0.31
C PRO A 75 12.49 -4.25 -0.56
N GLU A 76 12.16 -5.06 0.46
CA GLU A 76 11.19 -6.15 0.32
C GLU A 76 9.82 -5.64 -0.13
N LEU A 77 9.38 -4.52 0.46
CA LEU A 77 8.13 -3.87 0.13
C LEU A 77 8.11 -3.39 -1.33
N PHE A 78 9.17 -2.73 -1.80
CA PHE A 78 9.21 -2.22 -3.17
C PHE A 78 9.39 -3.32 -4.20
N ASP A 79 10.14 -4.39 -3.89
CA ASP A 79 10.25 -5.57 -4.76
C ASP A 79 8.89 -6.24 -4.95
N ALA A 80 8.12 -6.40 -3.86
CA ALA A 80 6.76 -6.93 -3.91
C ALA A 80 5.83 -6.07 -4.79
N LEU A 81 5.87 -4.74 -4.62
CA LEU A 81 5.05 -3.82 -5.42
C LEU A 81 5.48 -3.77 -6.88
N ALA A 82 6.79 -3.80 -7.16
CA ALA A 82 7.32 -3.84 -8.51
C ALA A 82 6.86 -5.11 -9.24
N GLY A 83 6.98 -6.27 -8.59
CA GLY A 83 6.48 -7.55 -9.13
C GLY A 83 4.98 -7.54 -9.38
N ALA A 84 4.20 -7.03 -8.41
CA ALA A 84 2.75 -6.88 -8.53
C ALA A 84 2.34 -5.93 -9.67
N ALA A 85 3.08 -4.84 -9.86
CA ALA A 85 2.84 -3.87 -10.92
C ALA A 85 3.16 -4.44 -12.29
N ALA A 86 4.33 -5.10 -12.42
CA ALA A 86 4.75 -5.78 -13.64
C ALA A 86 3.73 -6.85 -14.07
N ALA A 87 3.27 -7.69 -13.13
CA ALA A 87 2.27 -8.72 -13.40
C ALA A 87 0.92 -8.16 -13.90
N ARG A 88 0.58 -6.92 -13.53
CA ARG A 88 -0.64 -6.22 -13.96
C ARG A 88 -0.41 -5.30 -15.17
N GLY A 89 0.79 -5.27 -15.74
CA GLY A 89 1.16 -4.35 -16.82
C GLY A 89 1.11 -2.87 -16.43
N CYS A 90 1.24 -2.56 -15.13
CA CYS A 90 1.32 -1.18 -14.66
C CYS A 90 2.73 -0.62 -14.93
N ARG A 91 2.81 0.59 -15.46
CA ARG A 91 4.09 1.27 -15.77
C ARG A 91 4.78 1.80 -14.53
N TYR A 92 3.99 2.23 -13.55
CA TYR A 92 4.48 2.78 -12.29
C TYR A 92 3.91 2.02 -11.10
N PHE A 93 4.61 2.11 -9.98
CA PHE A 93 4.09 1.71 -8.67
C PHE A 93 4.46 2.74 -7.61
N GLY A 94 3.72 2.76 -6.51
CA GLY A 94 3.97 3.62 -5.38
C GLY A 94 3.52 2.98 -4.08
N PHE A 95 4.05 3.48 -2.96
CA PHE A 95 3.62 3.11 -1.62
C PHE A 95 3.19 4.36 -0.86
N LEU A 96 2.11 4.24 -0.09
CA LEU A 96 1.65 5.28 0.83
C LEU A 96 1.21 4.67 2.17
N ASN A 97 1.37 5.43 3.25
CA ASN A 97 0.79 5.08 4.54
C ASN A 97 -0.74 5.06 4.44
N ALA A 98 -1.37 4.16 5.19
CA ALA A 98 -2.82 3.92 5.12
C ALA A 98 -3.69 5.10 5.57
N ASP A 99 -3.11 6.21 6.05
CA ASP A 99 -3.81 7.42 6.46
C ASP A 99 -3.60 8.62 5.50
N ILE A 100 -2.99 8.40 4.33
CA ILE A 100 -2.77 9.43 3.32
C ILE A 100 -3.95 9.51 2.36
N LEU A 101 -4.51 10.72 2.22
CA LEU A 101 -5.52 11.01 1.19
C LEU A 101 -4.83 11.32 -0.14
N VAL A 102 -5.20 10.58 -1.18
CA VAL A 102 -4.71 10.80 -2.54
C VAL A 102 -5.87 11.33 -3.40
N SER A 103 -5.61 12.44 -4.10
CA SER A 103 -6.59 13.01 -5.03
C SER A 103 -6.41 12.45 -6.44
N GLN A 104 -7.48 12.45 -7.23
CA GLN A 104 -7.39 12.08 -8.65
C GLN A 104 -6.38 12.96 -9.41
N ALA A 105 -6.30 14.26 -9.07
CA ALA A 105 -5.38 15.18 -9.72
C ALA A 105 -3.90 14.76 -9.55
N ALA A 106 -3.53 14.14 -8.43
CA ALA A 106 -2.18 13.62 -8.23
C ALA A 106 -1.88 12.43 -9.17
N ILE A 107 -2.86 11.56 -9.38
CA ILE A 107 -2.75 10.43 -10.32
C ILE A 107 -2.67 10.93 -11.76
N ASP A 108 -3.48 11.93 -12.11
CA ASP A 108 -3.52 12.48 -13.47
C ASP A 108 -2.17 13.08 -13.88
N VAL A 109 -1.38 13.61 -12.93
CA VAL A 109 0.01 14.05 -13.20
C VAL A 109 0.87 12.88 -13.66
N ILE A 110 0.83 11.75 -12.95
CA ILE A 110 1.62 10.55 -13.29
C ILE A 110 1.15 9.98 -14.63
N ALA A 111 -0.16 9.96 -14.87
CA ALA A 111 -0.74 9.45 -16.09
C ALA A 111 -0.38 10.27 -17.34
N ARG A 112 -0.10 11.57 -17.20
CA ARG A 112 0.37 12.42 -18.31
C ARG A 112 1.81 12.09 -18.73
N GLU A 113 2.70 11.82 -17.77
CA GLU A 113 4.10 11.44 -18.04
C GLU A 113 4.22 10.03 -18.68
N ALA A 114 3.16 9.23 -18.58
CA ALA A 114 3.08 7.91 -19.20
C ALA A 114 2.76 7.93 -20.70
N ARG A 115 2.31 9.07 -21.24
CA ARG A 115 1.94 9.24 -22.66
C ARG A 115 3.14 9.64 -23.48
#